data_AF-A0A7C1ZUD1-F1
#
_entry.id   AF-A0A7C1ZUD1-F1
#
_cell.length_a   1.000
_cell.length_b   1.000
_cell.length_c   1.000
_cell.angle_alpha   90.00
_cell.angle_beta   90.00
_cell.angle_gamma   90.00
#
_symmetry.space_group_name_H-M   'P 1'
#
loop_
_entity.id
_entity.type
_entity.pdbx_description
1 polymer ?
#
loop_
_entity_poly.entity_id
_entity_poly.type
_entity_poly.pdbx_seq_one_letter_code
_entity_poly.pdbx_strand_id
1 'polypeptide(L)'
;MAKAENKLVLLYVYDEWTENADRILEDSKVSEYINSHFYAMKLYKFTSKAICEAYGIEKAPTVVFLDVHAEEIGRIEEFSNSEDFYNEMRETIEAREFREKLRDEAYEALTNADSLYAKGKYRESKEQYNIALNKFKQLGEKEKEEYCKSKISDADLKIQLDLLRYGLIIFVAVVAFFALIYYISAKK
;
A
#
# COMPACT_ATOMS: atom_id res chain seq x y z
N MET A 1 4.34 -22.75 12.07
CA MET A 1 2.94 -23.16 11.87
C MET A 1 2.11 -22.03 11.24
N ALA A 2 2.19 -20.77 11.69
CA ALA A 2 1.45 -19.65 11.08
C ALA A 2 1.68 -19.39 9.57
N LYS A 3 2.93 -19.53 9.11
CA LYS A 3 3.30 -19.35 7.69
C LYS A 3 2.68 -20.34 6.70
N ALA A 4 2.14 -21.48 7.16
CA ALA A 4 1.64 -22.52 6.26
C ALA A 4 0.16 -22.33 5.84
N GLU A 5 -0.60 -21.54 6.61
CA GLU A 5 -2.04 -21.29 6.36
C GLU A 5 -2.35 -19.80 6.08
N ASN A 6 -1.35 -18.93 6.07
CA ASN A 6 -1.49 -17.47 5.94
C ASN A 6 -2.45 -16.82 6.97
N LYS A 7 -2.68 -17.47 8.11
CA LYS A 7 -3.45 -16.89 9.21
C LYS A 7 -2.59 -15.93 10.02
N LEU A 8 -3.21 -14.85 10.47
CA LEU A 8 -2.63 -13.86 11.35
C LEU A 8 -2.46 -14.43 12.76
N VAL A 9 -1.76 -13.72 13.65
CA VAL A 9 -1.67 -14.12 15.06
C VAL A 9 -2.48 -13.16 15.90
N LEU A 10 -3.27 -13.71 16.82
CA LEU A 10 -4.03 -12.93 17.80
C LEU A 10 -3.47 -13.25 19.18
N LEU A 11 -2.91 -12.26 19.85
CA LEU A 11 -2.47 -12.36 21.24
C LEU A 11 -3.54 -11.77 22.14
N TYR A 12 -4.23 -12.60 22.91
CA TYR A 12 -5.15 -12.14 23.94
C TYR A 12 -4.44 -12.15 25.30
N VAL A 13 -4.11 -10.96 25.80
CA VAL A 13 -3.48 -10.77 27.11
C VAL A 13 -4.56 -10.48 28.15
N TYR A 14 -4.60 -11.31 29.18
CA TYR A 14 -5.57 -11.22 30.28
C TYR A 14 -4.86 -11.15 31.64
N ASP A 15 -5.57 -10.69 32.66
CA ASP A 15 -5.18 -10.82 34.06
C ASP A 15 -6.35 -11.30 34.94
N GLU A 16 -6.12 -11.38 36.25
CA GLU A 16 -7.09 -11.89 37.23
C GLU A 16 -8.35 -11.03 37.38
N TRP A 17 -8.31 -9.77 36.94
CA TRP A 17 -9.45 -8.84 37.00
C TRP A 17 -10.31 -8.88 35.73
N THR A 18 -9.87 -9.62 34.70
CA THR A 18 -10.47 -9.60 33.36
C THR A 18 -11.20 -10.88 32.98
N GLU A 19 -11.39 -11.84 33.90
CA GLU A 19 -12.07 -13.11 33.61
C GLU A 19 -13.47 -12.94 33.00
N ASN A 20 -14.19 -11.87 33.34
CA ASN A 20 -15.51 -11.61 32.76
C ASN A 20 -15.45 -11.15 31.28
N ALA A 21 -14.34 -10.52 30.87
CA ALA A 21 -14.13 -10.10 29.48
C ALA A 21 -13.87 -11.30 28.56
N ASP A 22 -13.41 -12.44 29.10
CA ASP A 22 -13.18 -13.67 28.35
C ASP A 22 -14.45 -14.20 27.66
N ARG A 23 -15.62 -13.95 28.26
CA ARG A 23 -16.91 -14.40 27.71
C ARG A 23 -17.22 -13.83 26.33
N ILE A 24 -16.63 -12.68 25.99
CA ILE A 24 -16.76 -12.09 24.65
C ILE A 24 -16.12 -12.99 23.59
N LEU A 25 -15.07 -13.73 23.95
CA LEU A 25 -14.42 -14.69 23.05
C LEU A 25 -15.22 -15.99 22.88
N GLU A 26 -16.21 -16.24 23.74
CA GLU A 26 -17.12 -17.39 23.65
C GLU A 26 -18.32 -17.14 22.73
N ASP A 27 -18.56 -15.88 22.33
CA ASP A 27 -19.58 -15.53 21.34
C ASP A 27 -19.31 -16.28 20.03
N SER A 28 -20.35 -16.89 19.45
CA SER A 28 -20.19 -17.74 18.27
C SER A 28 -19.63 -16.99 17.07
N LYS A 29 -20.05 -15.73 16.88
CA LYS A 29 -19.62 -14.89 15.75
C LYS A 29 -18.16 -14.47 15.92
N VAL A 30 -17.77 -14.11 17.14
CA VAL A 30 -16.38 -13.77 17.48
C VAL A 30 -15.46 -14.99 17.32
N SER A 31 -15.81 -16.12 17.95
CA SER A 31 -14.99 -17.32 17.94
C SER A 31 -14.82 -17.92 16.55
N GLU A 32 -15.88 -17.96 15.73
CA GLU A 32 -15.81 -18.42 14.34
C GLU A 32 -14.87 -17.54 13.49
N TYR A 33 -14.95 -16.21 13.66
CA TYR A 33 -14.07 -15.28 12.97
C TYR A 33 -12.61 -15.44 13.41
N ILE A 34 -12.36 -15.57 14.71
CA ILE A 34 -11.02 -15.80 15.24
C ILE A 34 -10.42 -17.08 14.67
N ASN A 35 -11.16 -18.19 14.70
CA ASN A 35 -10.66 -19.50 14.24
C ASN A 35 -10.40 -19.55 12.73
N SER A 36 -11.15 -18.79 11.94
CA SER A 36 -10.98 -18.71 10.49
C SER A 36 -9.78 -17.84 10.08
N HIS A 37 -9.50 -16.74 10.78
CA HIS A 37 -8.50 -15.75 10.36
C HIS A 37 -7.21 -15.76 11.17
N PHE A 38 -7.21 -16.34 12.37
CA PHE A 38 -6.08 -16.22 13.31
C PHE A 38 -5.62 -17.56 13.90
N TYR A 39 -4.34 -17.60 14.24
CA TYR A 39 -3.81 -18.41 15.32
C TYR A 39 -3.91 -17.60 16.61
N ALA A 40 -4.89 -17.93 17.44
CA ALA A 40 -5.12 -17.26 18.70
C ALA A 40 -4.29 -17.86 19.84
N MET A 41 -3.67 -16.99 20.64
CA MET A 41 -2.93 -17.34 21.85
C MET A 41 -3.46 -16.52 23.01
N LYS A 42 -3.94 -17.21 24.05
CA LYS A 42 -4.33 -16.60 25.32
C LYS A 42 -3.12 -16.59 26.27
N LEU A 43 -2.77 -15.41 26.77
CA LEU A 43 -1.56 -15.16 27.54
C LEU A 43 -1.90 -14.47 28.87
N TYR A 44 -1.44 -15.04 29.98
CA TYR A 44 -1.57 -14.39 31.28
C TYR A 44 -0.45 -13.37 31.46
N LYS A 45 -0.81 -12.10 31.70
CA LYS A 45 0.11 -10.95 31.71
C LYS A 45 1.34 -11.16 32.58
N PHE A 46 1.15 -11.65 33.81
CA PHE A 46 2.23 -11.75 34.79
C PHE A 46 3.23 -12.89 34.51
N THR A 47 2.83 -13.93 33.78
CA THR A 47 3.73 -15.01 33.34
C THR A 47 4.33 -14.76 31.97
N SER A 48 3.71 -13.91 31.14
CA SER A 48 4.12 -13.62 29.76
C SER A 48 4.86 -12.28 29.62
N LYS A 49 5.59 -11.85 30.65
CA LYS A 49 6.22 -10.52 30.73
C LYS A 49 7.06 -10.15 29.51
N ALA A 50 7.88 -11.06 29.01
CA ALA A 50 8.74 -10.81 27.85
C ALA A 50 7.93 -10.45 26.59
N ILE A 51 6.77 -11.08 26.39
CA ILE A 51 5.86 -10.76 25.27
C ILE A 51 5.20 -9.41 25.52
N CYS A 52 4.71 -9.17 26.74
CA CYS A 52 4.10 -7.88 27.09
C CYS A 52 5.08 -6.72 26.92
N GLU A 53 6.34 -6.88 27.33
CA GLU A 53 7.40 -5.87 27.15
C GLU A 53 7.72 -5.65 25.67
N ALA A 54 7.87 -6.73 24.89
CA ALA A 54 8.18 -6.63 23.46
C ALA A 54 7.13 -5.86 22.66
N TYR A 55 5.86 -5.98 23.03
CA TYR A 55 4.73 -5.30 22.37
C TYR A 55 4.22 -4.09 23.14
N GLY A 56 4.86 -3.65 24.23
CA GLY A 56 4.40 -2.51 25.03
C GLY A 56 2.96 -2.66 25.55
N ILE A 57 2.62 -3.83 26.08
CA ILE A 57 1.29 -4.14 26.63
C ILE A 57 1.29 -3.80 28.12
N GLU A 58 0.72 -2.64 28.46
CA GLU A 58 0.73 -2.12 29.83
C GLU A 58 -0.51 -2.50 30.66
N LYS A 59 -1.64 -2.78 30.02
CA LYS A 59 -2.92 -3.10 30.67
C LYS A 59 -3.52 -4.41 30.15
N ALA A 60 -4.53 -4.91 30.86
CA ALA A 60 -5.35 -6.03 30.45
C ALA A 60 -6.84 -5.66 30.65
N PRO A 61 -7.77 -6.20 29.85
CA PRO A 61 -7.52 -7.09 28.73
C PRO A 61 -6.90 -6.32 27.57
N THR A 62 -6.07 -6.98 26.75
CA THR A 62 -5.58 -6.37 25.50
C THR A 62 -5.45 -7.45 24.45
N VAL A 63 -6.02 -7.20 23.29
CA VAL A 63 -5.88 -8.05 22.10
C VAL A 63 -4.92 -7.37 21.15
N VAL A 64 -3.84 -8.04 20.80
CA VAL A 64 -2.88 -7.57 19.79
C VAL A 64 -2.98 -8.46 18.57
N PHE A 65 -3.17 -7.85 17.41
CA PHE A 65 -3.17 -8.54 16.13
C PHE A 65 -1.78 -8.40 15.50
N LEU A 66 -1.21 -9.51 15.07
CA LEU A 66 0.11 -9.56 14.45
C LEU A 66 0.02 -10.19 13.07
N ASP A 67 0.95 -9.78 12.20
CA ASP A 67 1.15 -10.39 10.91
C ASP A 67 2.03 -11.66 10.94
N VAL A 68 2.25 -12.24 9.75
CA VAL A 68 3.11 -13.43 9.56
C VAL A 68 4.60 -13.17 9.84
N HIS A 69 4.99 -11.90 10.00
CA HIS A 69 6.32 -11.43 10.38
C HIS A 69 6.41 -11.01 11.86
N ALA A 70 5.33 -11.20 12.63
CA ALA A 70 5.19 -10.78 14.02
C ALA A 70 5.19 -9.26 14.24
N GLU A 71 4.92 -8.48 13.20
CA GLU A 71 4.67 -7.04 13.29
C GLU A 71 3.22 -6.79 13.70
N GLU A 72 3.02 -5.82 14.58
CA GLU A 72 1.69 -5.43 15.03
C GLU A 72 0.93 -4.67 13.94
N ILE A 73 -0.29 -5.12 13.66
CA ILE A 73 -1.21 -4.46 12.71
C ILE A 73 -2.29 -3.64 13.39
N GLY A 74 -2.53 -3.90 14.66
CA GLY A 74 -3.48 -3.18 15.49
C GLY A 74 -3.68 -3.87 16.83
N ARG A 75 -4.36 -3.19 17.74
CA ARG A 75 -4.70 -3.70 19.05
C ARG A 75 -6.05 -3.17 19.51
N ILE A 76 -6.71 -3.93 20.37
CA ILE A 76 -7.91 -3.55 21.09
C ILE A 76 -7.58 -3.60 22.57
N GLU A 77 -7.69 -2.47 23.22
CA GLU A 77 -7.26 -2.29 24.60
C GLU A 77 -8.42 -2.31 25.60
N GLU A 78 -9.64 -2.04 25.13
CA GLU A 78 -10.85 -2.00 25.94
C GLU A 78 -12.01 -2.45 25.07
N PHE A 79 -12.82 -3.39 25.56
CA PHE A 79 -14.02 -3.82 24.88
C PHE A 79 -15.06 -4.22 25.93
N SER A 80 -16.30 -3.78 25.71
CA SER A 80 -17.38 -3.92 26.70
C SER A 80 -18.42 -4.97 26.31
N ASN A 81 -18.50 -5.33 25.03
CA ASN A 81 -19.44 -6.31 24.49
C ASN A 81 -18.88 -6.99 23.23
N SER A 82 -19.50 -8.10 22.82
CA SER A 82 -19.01 -8.92 21.71
C SER A 82 -19.18 -8.30 20.33
N GLU A 83 -20.20 -7.47 20.13
CA GLU A 83 -20.44 -6.82 18.84
C GLU A 83 -19.41 -5.72 18.56
N ASP A 84 -19.11 -4.88 19.54
CA ASP A 84 -18.08 -3.85 19.41
C ASP A 84 -16.70 -4.48 19.19
N PHE A 85 -16.37 -5.51 19.98
CA PHE A 85 -15.13 -6.27 19.82
C PHE A 85 -15.00 -6.89 18.42
N TYR A 86 -16.07 -7.51 17.92
CA TYR A 86 -16.11 -8.08 16.59
C TYR A 86 -15.91 -7.02 15.50
N ASN A 87 -16.59 -5.89 15.61
CA ASN A 87 -16.51 -4.83 14.62
C ASN A 87 -15.14 -4.17 14.58
N GLU A 88 -14.54 -3.87 15.73
CA GLU A 88 -13.20 -3.28 15.79
C GLU A 88 -12.12 -4.24 15.28
N MET A 89 -12.22 -5.53 15.62
CA MET A 89 -11.34 -6.56 15.07
C MET A 89 -11.45 -6.61 13.54
N ARG A 90 -12.68 -6.69 13.02
CA ARG A 90 -12.93 -6.75 11.58
C ARG A 90 -12.42 -5.51 10.86
N GLU A 91 -12.70 -4.31 11.38
CA GLU A 91 -12.24 -3.05 10.80
C GLU A 91 -10.70 -2.97 10.76
N THR A 92 -10.03 -3.45 11.82
CA THR A 92 -8.56 -3.52 11.86
C THR A 92 -8.01 -4.41 10.74
N ILE A 93 -8.62 -5.56 10.49
CA ILE A 93 -8.19 -6.48 9.44
C ILE A 93 -8.54 -5.95 8.05
N GLU A 94 -9.76 -5.46 7.83
CA GLU A 94 -10.19 -4.89 6.54
C GLU A 94 -9.32 -3.68 6.16
N ALA A 95 -8.97 -2.82 7.12
CA ALA A 95 -8.08 -1.68 6.89
C ALA A 95 -6.67 -2.12 6.47
N ARG A 96 -6.16 -3.21 7.05
CA ARG A 96 -4.89 -3.82 6.64
C ARG A 96 -4.98 -4.38 5.23
N GLU A 97 -5.96 -5.23 4.93
CA GLU A 97 -6.12 -5.83 3.61
C GLU A 97 -6.26 -4.77 2.51
N PHE A 98 -7.03 -3.71 2.79
CA PHE A 98 -7.13 -2.55 1.91
C PHE A 98 -5.77 -1.89 1.70
N ARG A 99 -5.00 -1.66 2.77
CA ARG A 99 -3.67 -1.04 2.69
C ARG A 99 -2.68 -1.92 1.90
N GLU A 100 -2.71 -3.24 2.10
CA GLU A 100 -1.86 -4.18 1.36
C GLU A 100 -2.18 -4.17 -0.13
N LYS A 101 -3.47 -4.28 -0.48
CA LYS A 101 -3.91 -4.18 -1.87
C LYS A 101 -3.52 -2.86 -2.50
N LEU A 102 -3.72 -1.75 -1.79
CA LEU A 102 -3.35 -0.42 -2.25
C LEU A 102 -1.85 -0.31 -2.52
N ARG A 103 -1.03 -0.95 -1.67
CA ARG A 103 0.42 -1.04 -1.82
C ARG A 103 0.80 -1.88 -3.04
N ASP A 104 0.21 -3.05 -3.23
CA ASP A 104 0.48 -3.91 -4.38
C ASP A 104 0.16 -3.19 -5.70
N GLU A 105 -1.01 -2.54 -5.77
CA GLU A 105 -1.37 -1.73 -6.93
C GLU A 105 -0.42 -0.53 -7.14
N ALA A 106 0.13 0.04 -6.07
CA ALA A 106 1.12 1.13 -6.16
C ALA A 106 2.43 0.64 -6.79
N TYR A 107 2.93 -0.52 -6.34
CA TYR A 107 4.15 -1.13 -6.88
C TYR A 107 3.96 -1.66 -8.31
N GLU A 108 2.78 -2.17 -8.65
CA GLU A 108 2.45 -2.56 -10.03
C GLU A 108 2.49 -1.33 -10.96
N ALA A 109 1.82 -0.25 -10.58
CA ALA A 109 1.83 1.00 -11.34
C ALA A 109 3.26 1.55 -11.48
N LEU A 110 4.07 1.49 -10.42
CA LEU A 110 5.46 1.91 -10.44
C LEU A 110 6.30 1.09 -11.42
N THR A 111 6.17 -0.24 -11.37
CA THR A 111 6.87 -1.17 -12.26
C THR A 111 6.49 -0.95 -13.72
N ASN A 112 5.20 -0.74 -13.99
CA ASN A 112 4.70 -0.41 -15.32
C ASN A 112 5.25 0.94 -15.81
N ALA A 113 5.30 1.95 -14.93
CA ALA A 113 5.85 3.27 -15.25
C ALA A 113 7.33 3.20 -15.66
N ASP A 114 8.16 2.49 -14.89
CA ASP A 114 9.59 2.30 -15.17
C ASP A 114 9.80 1.54 -16.50
N SER A 115 9.00 0.50 -16.76
CA SER A 115 9.03 -0.27 -18.02
C SER A 115 8.69 0.60 -19.24
N LEU A 116 7.66 1.44 -19.13
CA LEU A 116 7.25 2.38 -20.19
C LEU A 116 8.31 3.46 -20.41
N TYR A 117 8.92 3.96 -19.32
CA TYR A 117 10.00 4.94 -19.40
C TYR A 117 11.19 4.39 -20.19
N ALA A 118 11.62 3.16 -19.88
CA ALA A 118 12.73 2.49 -20.58
C ALA A 118 12.44 2.27 -22.06
N LYS A 119 11.17 2.11 -22.44
CA LYS A 119 10.71 1.99 -23.84
C LYS A 119 10.58 3.35 -24.56
N GLY A 120 10.88 4.46 -23.91
CA GLY A 120 10.70 5.81 -24.46
C GLY A 120 9.24 6.27 -24.56
N LYS A 121 8.30 5.52 -23.97
CA LYS A 121 6.87 5.87 -23.94
C LYS A 121 6.59 6.83 -22.79
N TYR A 122 7.22 8.02 -22.84
CA TYR A 122 7.27 8.94 -21.70
C TYR A 122 5.89 9.45 -21.24
N ARG A 123 4.94 9.62 -22.17
CA ARG A 123 3.57 10.04 -21.84
C ARG A 123 2.83 8.97 -21.03
N GLU A 124 2.81 7.73 -21.53
CA GLU A 124 2.19 6.58 -20.84
C GLU A 124 2.90 6.32 -19.49
N SER A 125 4.23 6.43 -19.46
CA SER A 125 5.03 6.31 -18.24
C SER A 125 4.64 7.34 -17.18
N LYS A 126 4.50 8.62 -17.57
CA LYS A 126 4.06 9.68 -16.66
C LYS A 126 2.67 9.40 -16.08
N GLU A 127 1.73 8.88 -16.86
CA GLU A 127 0.40 8.51 -16.37
C GLU A 127 0.50 7.43 -15.28
N GLN A 128 1.31 6.40 -15.49
CA GLN A 128 1.53 5.34 -14.49
C GLN A 128 2.24 5.85 -13.23
N TYR A 129 3.24 6.72 -13.35
CA TYR A 129 3.86 7.34 -12.17
C TYR A 129 2.86 8.19 -11.36
N ASN A 130 1.90 8.85 -12.00
CA ASN A 130 0.86 9.59 -11.28
C ASN A 130 -0.10 8.65 -10.52
N ILE A 131 -0.43 7.49 -11.10
CA ILE A 131 -1.22 6.45 -10.43
C ILE A 131 -0.47 5.96 -9.17
N ALA A 132 0.80 5.60 -9.33
CA ALA A 132 1.65 5.16 -8.21
C ALA A 132 1.77 6.25 -7.14
N LEU A 133 2.02 7.51 -7.53
CA LEU A 133 2.12 8.65 -6.62
C LEU A 133 0.87 8.82 -5.76
N ASN A 134 -0.32 8.77 -6.36
CA ASN A 134 -1.58 8.95 -5.62
C ASN A 134 -1.84 7.84 -4.60
N LYS A 135 -1.35 6.63 -4.87
CA LYS A 135 -1.46 5.49 -3.96
C LYS A 135 -0.41 5.57 -2.85
N PHE A 136 0.85 5.90 -3.15
CA PHE A 136 1.87 6.13 -2.13
C PHE A 136 1.52 7.27 -1.18
N LYS A 137 0.84 8.32 -1.66
CA LYS A 137 0.26 9.38 -0.81
C LYS A 137 -0.76 8.86 0.19
N GLN A 138 -1.65 7.97 -0.24
CA GLN A 138 -2.65 7.36 0.64
C GLN A 138 -2.00 6.40 1.66
N LEU A 139 -0.89 5.77 1.28
CA LEU A 139 -0.09 4.91 2.16
C LEU A 139 0.82 5.70 3.12
N GLY A 140 1.08 6.99 2.84
CA GLY A 140 2.01 7.81 3.61
C GLY A 140 3.49 7.53 3.33
N GLU A 141 3.81 6.84 2.22
CA GLU A 141 5.18 6.46 1.84
C GLU A 141 5.93 7.63 1.17
N LYS A 142 6.39 8.59 1.99
CA LYS A 142 7.00 9.85 1.52
C LYS A 142 8.18 9.68 0.57
N GLU A 143 9.07 8.72 0.84
CA GLU A 143 10.22 8.45 -0.03
C GLU A 143 9.79 8.02 -1.44
N LYS A 144 8.74 7.18 -1.52
CA LYS A 144 8.19 6.73 -2.81
C LYS A 144 7.44 7.85 -3.51
N GLU A 145 6.75 8.71 -2.78
CA GLU A 145 6.15 9.91 -3.36
C GLU A 145 7.18 10.81 -4.04
N GLU A 146 8.31 11.06 -3.37
CA GLU A 146 9.39 11.89 -3.90
C GLU A 146 10.02 11.26 -5.15
N TYR A 147 10.25 9.95 -5.12
CA TYR A 147 10.70 9.20 -6.29
C TYR A 147 9.75 9.40 -7.49
N CYS A 148 8.44 9.18 -7.29
CA CYS A 148 7.46 9.35 -8.36
C CYS A 148 7.42 10.81 -8.88
N LYS A 149 7.48 11.81 -7.99
CA LYS A 149 7.52 13.24 -8.38
C LYS A 149 8.74 13.55 -9.25
N SER A 150 9.92 13.07 -8.85
CA SER A 150 11.15 13.24 -9.65
C SER A 150 11.02 12.60 -11.03
N LYS A 151 10.51 11.36 -11.10
CA LYS A 151 10.32 10.65 -12.38
C LYS A 151 9.29 11.30 -13.29
N ILE A 152 8.22 11.85 -12.73
CA ILE A 152 7.22 12.62 -13.49
C ILE A 152 7.87 13.85 -14.13
N SER A 153 8.69 14.59 -13.38
CA SER A 153 9.43 15.75 -13.89
C SER A 153 10.38 15.37 -15.03
N ASP A 154 11.13 14.27 -14.87
CA ASP A 154 12.02 13.76 -15.90
C ASP A 154 11.26 13.34 -17.16
N ALA A 155 10.13 12.65 -17.02
CA ALA A 155 9.28 12.26 -18.13
C ALA A 155 8.72 13.48 -18.87
N ASP A 156 8.31 14.53 -18.15
CA ASP A 156 7.86 15.79 -18.75
C ASP A 156 8.94 16.46 -19.60
N LEU A 157 10.16 16.53 -19.10
CA LEU A 157 11.30 17.08 -19.85
C LEU A 157 11.54 16.31 -21.15
N LYS A 158 11.44 14.97 -21.11
CA LYS A 158 11.59 14.12 -22.30
C LYS A 158 10.47 14.34 -23.31
N ILE A 159 9.23 14.46 -22.86
CA ILE A 159 8.07 14.75 -23.72
C ILE A 159 8.26 16.11 -24.42
N GLN A 160 8.67 17.14 -23.68
CA GLN A 160 8.93 18.46 -24.25
C GLN A 160 10.06 18.44 -25.28
N LEU A 161 11.14 17.70 -25.00
CA LEU A 161 12.25 17.55 -25.93
C LEU A 161 11.84 16.82 -27.22
N ASP A 162 11.02 15.79 -27.12
CA ASP A 162 10.49 15.07 -28.27
C ASP A 162 9.59 15.97 -29.12
N LEU A 163 8.70 16.75 -28.49
CA LEU A 163 7.86 17.74 -29.19
C LEU A 163 8.70 18.78 -29.94
N LEU A 164 9.77 19.30 -29.32
CA LEU A 164 10.69 20.23 -29.98
C LEU A 164 11.41 19.59 -31.16
N ARG A 165 11.86 18.34 -31.04
CA ARG A 165 12.50 17.59 -32.13
C ARG A 165 11.55 17.39 -33.31
N TYR A 166 10.33 16.94 -33.04
CA TYR A 166 9.32 16.77 -34.10
C TYR A 166 8.96 18.11 -34.75
N GLY A 167 8.79 19.17 -33.97
CA GLY A 167 8.54 20.51 -34.49
C GLY A 167 9.65 21.01 -35.42
N LEU A 168 10.92 20.80 -35.05
CA LEU A 168 12.06 21.18 -35.86
C LEU A 168 12.14 20.37 -37.17
N ILE A 169 11.87 19.06 -37.11
CA ILE A 169 11.81 18.21 -38.31
C ILE A 169 10.72 18.70 -39.27
N ILE A 170 9.53 19.00 -38.76
CA ILE A 170 8.42 19.53 -39.56
C ILE A 170 8.81 20.87 -40.19
N PHE A 171 9.40 21.78 -39.41
CA PHE A 171 9.84 23.08 -39.91
C PHE A 171 10.86 22.94 -41.06
N VAL A 172 11.89 22.11 -40.89
CA VAL A 172 12.90 21.85 -41.93
C VAL A 172 12.26 21.24 -43.18
N ALA A 173 11.34 20.28 -43.01
CA ALA A 173 10.64 19.66 -44.13
C ALA A 173 9.78 20.67 -44.92
N VAL A 174 9.09 21.57 -44.23
CA VAL A 174 8.29 22.63 -44.85
C VAL A 174 9.18 23.61 -45.62
N VAL A 175 10.28 24.07 -45.03
CA VAL A 175 11.22 24.99 -45.71
C VAL A 175 11.82 24.33 -46.96
N ALA A 176 12.25 23.07 -46.86
CA ALA A 176 12.79 22.33 -48.00
C ALA A 176 11.75 22.17 -49.13
N PHE A 177 10.50 21.91 -48.78
CA PHE A 177 9.39 21.81 -49.75
C PHE A 177 9.15 23.12 -50.50
N PHE A 178 9.09 24.25 -49.80
CA PHE A 178 8.94 25.57 -50.43
C PHE A 178 10.14 25.94 -51.31
N ALA A 179 11.36 25.65 -50.86
CA ALA A 179 12.57 25.86 -51.66
C ALA A 179 12.56 25.05 -52.96
N LEU A 180 12.07 23.82 -52.92
CA LEU A 180 11.90 22.97 -54.11
C LEU A 180 10.86 23.54 -55.08
N ILE A 181 9.70 23.99 -54.59
CA ILE A 181 8.67 24.64 -55.42
C ILE A 181 9.24 25.88 -56.10
N TYR A 182 9.98 26.71 -55.36
CA TYR A 182 10.62 27.90 -55.90
C TYR A 182 11.62 27.57 -57.00
N TYR A 183 12.50 26.59 -56.77
CA TYR A 183 13.49 26.15 -57.74
C TYR A 183 12.86 25.63 -59.05
N ILE A 184 11.78 24.86 -58.97
CA ILE A 184 11.07 24.36 -60.14
C ILE A 184 10.40 25.51 -60.91
N SER A 185 9.81 26.47 -60.18
CA SER A 185 9.12 27.61 -60.79
C SER A 185 10.08 28.57 -61.49
N ALA A 186 11.28 28.76 -60.94
CA ALA A 186 12.32 29.60 -61.54
C ALA A 186 12.98 29.01 -62.80
N LYS A 187 12.75 27.71 -63.10
CA LYS A 187 13.28 27.01 -64.28
C LYS A 187 12.28 26.90 -65.45
N LYS A 188 11.03 27.34 -65.26
CA LYS A 188 10.04 27.48 -66.34
C LYS A 188 10.04 28.90 -66.86
#